data_AF-A0A8C0WTW2-F1
#
_entry.id   AF-A0A8C0WTW2-F1
#
_cell.length_a   1.000
_cell.length_b   1.000
_cell.length_c   1.000
_cell.angle_alpha   90.00
_cell.angle_beta   90.00
_cell.angle_gamma   90.00
#
_symmetry.space_group_name_H-M   'P 1'
#
loop_
_entity.id
_entity.type
_entity.pdbx_description
1 polymer ?
#
loop_
_entity_poly.entity_id
_entity_poly.type
_entity_poly.pdbx_seq_one_letter_code
_entity_poly.pdbx_strand_id
1 'polypeptide(L)'
;MLSLLLVLSGLGRLTSTGLYFETPLLQITVPRKIETNTKDGKEPEASFLHPNFLTYSYSKLGALQTESSFIKSHCFYQGHAAEIPRSVVTLSTCSGLRGLLQLENSSYGIEPLESSATYEHMFYEVKNNKIDYSPLKEHYPKLDQSYRILVKPEKYSDIAQSKRTMKMRLFVDKALYDYMGSEIGVATQKIVLIFGLINTMFSQINMTIMLSSLEVWSDKNRISTDGDADEVLQRFLKWKQKSFSQRPNDMAYLLLYKDHPDYVGATYHGTACDPRFAAGIALHPKAITLEAFSVVIAQLLGINLGLTYDDIYNCYCPGSSCIMNPEAM
;
A
#
# COMPACT_ATOMS: atom_id res chain seq x y z
N MET A 1 11.08 -0.73 25.88
CA MET A 1 12.06 -1.85 25.78
C MET A 1 11.48 -3.20 26.18
N LEU A 2 10.74 -3.34 27.30
CA LEU A 2 10.20 -4.64 27.73
C LEU A 2 9.21 -5.27 26.73
N SER A 3 8.28 -4.47 26.20
CA SER A 3 7.32 -4.91 25.17
C SER A 3 8.00 -5.29 23.84
N LEU A 4 9.14 -4.66 23.55
CA LEU A 4 9.93 -4.91 22.35
C LEU A 4 10.69 -6.25 22.43
N LEU A 5 11.27 -6.54 23.61
CA LEU A 5 11.94 -7.79 23.90
C LEU A 5 10.98 -8.99 23.89
N LEU A 6 9.74 -8.80 24.36
CA LEU A 6 8.69 -9.82 24.31
C LEU A 6 8.30 -10.18 22.88
N VAL A 7 8.08 -9.18 22.01
CA VAL A 7 7.76 -9.40 20.59
C VAL A 7 8.89 -10.11 19.85
N LEU A 8 10.14 -9.71 20.09
CA LEU A 8 11.31 -10.33 19.43
C LEU A 8 11.59 -11.75 19.94
N SER A 9 11.25 -12.06 21.20
CA SER A 9 11.41 -13.41 21.76
C SER A 9 10.50 -14.46 21.12
N GLY A 10 9.40 -14.03 20.50
CA GLY A 10 8.49 -14.91 19.73
C GLY A 10 8.94 -15.22 18.30
N LEU A 11 9.90 -14.46 17.75
CA LEU A 11 10.38 -14.58 16.35
C LEU A 11 11.68 -15.37 16.19
N GLY A 12 12.34 -15.75 17.30
CA GLY A 12 13.59 -16.49 17.29
C GLY A 12 14.36 -16.29 18.59
N ARG A 13 15.17 -17.27 19.00
CA ARG A 13 15.95 -17.19 20.24
C ARG A 13 16.94 -16.02 20.19
N LEU A 14 16.80 -15.07 21.11
CA LEU A 14 17.75 -14.00 21.36
C LEU A 14 18.86 -14.49 22.31
N THR A 15 20.13 -14.31 21.93
CA THR A 15 21.26 -14.40 22.86
C THR A 15 21.88 -13.03 23.03
N SER A 16 21.87 -12.51 24.26
CA SER A 16 22.60 -11.30 24.65
C SER A 16 24.04 -11.70 25.02
N THR A 17 25.02 -11.37 24.20
CA THR A 17 26.44 -11.38 24.60
C THR A 17 26.78 -10.04 25.27
N GLY A 18 27.40 -10.12 26.45
CA GLY A 18 27.37 -9.06 27.45
C GLY A 18 28.30 -7.85 27.27
N LEU A 19 27.92 -6.79 28.00
CA LEU A 19 28.72 -5.76 28.66
C LEU A 19 30.07 -5.39 28.03
N TYR A 20 30.06 -4.50 27.05
CA TYR A 20 30.95 -3.33 26.97
C TYR A 20 30.33 -2.32 25.98
N PHE A 21 30.61 -1.03 26.16
CA PHE A 21 30.03 0.12 25.45
C PHE A 21 30.22 0.05 23.92
N GLU A 22 29.32 -0.64 23.22
CA GLU A 22 29.01 -0.44 21.81
C GLU A 22 27.49 -0.59 21.65
N THR A 23 26.90 0.20 20.75
CA THR A 23 25.46 0.17 20.42
C THR A 23 24.95 -1.27 20.33
N PRO A 24 23.83 -1.65 20.97
CA PRO A 24 23.38 -3.03 20.99
C PRO A 24 23.06 -3.47 19.57
N LEU A 25 23.95 -4.28 18.99
CA LEU A 25 23.78 -4.94 17.72
C LEU A 25 22.73 -6.03 17.93
N LEU A 26 21.49 -5.73 17.56
CA LEU A 26 20.37 -6.65 17.71
C LEU A 26 20.41 -7.66 16.55
N GLN A 27 21.17 -8.75 16.73
CA GLN A 27 21.32 -9.79 15.73
C GLN A 27 20.08 -10.69 15.70
N ILE A 28 19.15 -10.41 14.78
CA ILE A 28 17.94 -11.22 14.58
C ILE A 28 18.30 -12.39 13.66
N THR A 29 18.46 -13.59 14.22
CA THR A 29 18.58 -14.81 13.41
C THR A 29 17.18 -15.30 13.06
N VAL A 30 16.72 -15.04 11.84
CA VAL A 30 15.42 -15.53 11.37
C VAL A 30 15.51 -17.05 11.15
N PRO A 31 14.65 -17.87 11.79
CA PRO A 31 14.69 -19.32 11.61
C PRO A 31 14.34 -19.70 10.17
N ARG A 32 15.08 -20.70 9.67
CA ARG A 32 14.89 -21.26 8.33
C ARG A 32 13.54 -21.98 8.28
N LYS A 33 12.56 -21.36 7.60
CA LYS A 33 11.19 -21.83 7.38
C LYS A 33 10.44 -22.05 8.70
N ILE A 34 9.46 -21.19 9.00
CA ILE A 34 8.47 -21.47 10.04
C ILE A 34 7.74 -22.74 9.59
N GLU A 35 8.06 -23.87 10.21
CA GLU A 35 7.25 -25.08 10.06
C GLU A 35 5.88 -24.78 10.66
N THR A 36 4.89 -24.69 9.78
CA THR A 36 3.48 -24.60 10.15
C THR A 36 3.09 -25.90 10.83
N ASN A 37 2.98 -25.89 12.16
CA ASN A 37 2.30 -26.93 12.92
C ASN A 37 0.80 -26.86 12.61
N THR A 38 0.37 -27.42 11.49
CA THR A 38 -1.04 -27.52 11.11
C THR A 38 -1.72 -28.62 11.92
N LYS A 39 -2.39 -28.24 13.01
CA LYS A 39 -3.49 -29.03 13.58
C LYS A 39 -4.84 -28.32 13.60
N ASP A 40 -4.95 -27.09 13.12
CA ASP A 40 -6.25 -26.49 12.86
C ASP A 40 -6.24 -25.71 11.54
N GLY A 41 -6.85 -26.32 10.52
CA GLY A 41 -6.94 -25.77 9.19
C GLY A 41 -7.95 -24.63 9.13
N LYS A 42 -7.46 -23.39 9.23
CA LYS A 42 -7.94 -22.18 8.55
C LYS A 42 -7.29 -20.96 9.21
N GLU A 43 -6.08 -20.59 8.77
CA GLU A 43 -5.68 -19.19 8.89
C GLU A 43 -6.51 -18.38 7.88
N PRO A 44 -6.95 -17.15 8.23
CA PRO A 44 -7.55 -16.25 7.26
C PRO A 44 -6.46 -15.75 6.31
N GLU A 45 -6.14 -16.56 5.29
CA GLU A 45 -5.35 -16.14 4.14
C GLU A 45 -6.13 -15.06 3.39
N ALA A 46 -5.90 -13.79 3.74
CA ALA A 46 -6.41 -12.67 2.98
C ALA A 46 -5.56 -12.47 1.72
N SER A 47 -5.76 -13.33 0.71
CA SER A 47 -5.18 -13.08 -0.61
C SER A 47 -5.86 -11.88 -1.25
N PHE A 48 -5.22 -10.71 -1.13
CA PHE A 48 -5.59 -9.49 -1.85
C PHE A 48 -5.09 -9.48 -3.30
N LEU A 49 -4.43 -10.55 -3.74
CA LEU A 49 -4.08 -10.76 -5.14
C LEU A 49 -5.19 -11.59 -5.79
N HIS A 50 -5.66 -11.14 -6.95
CA HIS A 50 -6.60 -11.90 -7.75
C HIS A 50 -5.94 -13.25 -8.16
N PRO A 51 -6.69 -14.37 -8.24
CA PRO A 51 -6.11 -15.68 -8.59
C PRO A 51 -5.36 -15.70 -9.94
N ASN A 52 -5.80 -14.84 -10.87
CA ASN A 52 -5.17 -14.62 -12.17
C ASN A 52 -4.41 -13.28 -12.22
N PHE A 53 -3.85 -12.83 -11.10
CA PHE A 53 -3.02 -11.64 -11.10
C PHE A 53 -1.80 -11.88 -11.99
N LEU A 54 -1.59 -10.93 -12.92
CA LEU A 54 -0.48 -10.95 -13.84
C LEU A 54 0.26 -9.62 -13.76
N THR A 55 1.58 -9.72 -13.85
CA THR A 55 2.46 -8.58 -14.04
C THR A 55 2.80 -8.47 -15.52
N TYR A 56 2.64 -7.28 -16.06
CA TYR A 56 2.99 -6.94 -17.44
C TYR A 56 4.17 -5.96 -17.42
N SER A 57 5.16 -6.23 -18.25
CA SER A 57 6.30 -5.36 -18.50
C SER A 57 6.54 -5.23 -20.00
N TYR A 58 7.52 -4.43 -20.39
CA TYR A 58 7.86 -4.24 -21.79
C TYR A 58 9.34 -4.48 -22.04
N SER A 59 9.62 -5.18 -23.13
CA SER A 59 10.98 -5.38 -23.63
C SER A 59 11.58 -4.07 -24.10
N LYS A 60 12.91 -4.02 -24.26
CA LYS A 60 13.61 -2.87 -24.88
C LYS A 60 13.10 -2.53 -26.30
N LEU A 61 12.46 -3.50 -26.97
CA LEU A 61 11.86 -3.35 -28.29
C LEU A 61 10.37 -2.95 -28.23
N GLY A 62 9.81 -2.71 -27.04
CA GLY A 62 8.43 -2.29 -26.81
C GLY A 62 7.39 -3.42 -26.86
N ALA A 63 7.81 -4.68 -26.93
CA ALA A 63 6.89 -5.82 -26.91
C ALA A 63 6.41 -6.09 -25.48
N LEU A 64 5.10 -6.27 -25.30
CA LEU A 64 4.49 -6.63 -24.02
C LEU A 64 4.98 -8.02 -23.59
N GLN A 65 5.56 -8.10 -22.40
CA GLN A 65 5.98 -9.33 -21.76
C GLN A 65 5.10 -9.59 -20.54
N THR A 66 4.63 -10.82 -20.42
CA THR A 66 3.83 -11.26 -19.26
C THR A 66 4.72 -12.08 -18.36
N GLU A 67 4.84 -11.65 -17.11
CA GLU A 67 5.50 -12.45 -16.07
C GLU A 67 4.44 -13.00 -15.12
N SER A 68 4.34 -14.33 -15.08
CA SER A 68 3.39 -15.06 -14.23
C SER A 68 4.06 -15.76 -13.03
N SER A 69 5.39 -15.74 -12.94
CA SER A 69 6.15 -16.56 -12.01
C SER A 69 6.23 -16.02 -10.58
N PHE A 70 5.72 -14.80 -10.32
CA PHE A 70 5.99 -14.10 -9.08
C PHE A 70 5.12 -14.56 -7.89
N ILE A 71 3.94 -15.14 -8.14
CA ILE A 71 3.04 -15.63 -7.08
C ILE A 71 3.07 -17.16 -7.06
N LYS A 72 4.20 -17.73 -6.66
CA LYS A 72 4.30 -19.16 -6.33
C LYS A 72 4.64 -19.44 -4.86
N SER A 73 4.97 -18.42 -4.07
CA SER A 73 5.31 -18.58 -2.66
C SER A 73 4.43 -17.71 -1.78
N HIS A 74 3.70 -18.35 -0.86
CA HIS A 74 3.01 -17.71 0.27
C HIS A 74 4.08 -17.05 1.15
N CYS A 75 4.41 -15.79 0.87
CA CYS A 75 5.44 -15.04 1.60
C CYS A 75 4.94 -13.68 2.09
N PHE A 76 3.63 -13.41 2.01
CA PHE A 76 2.99 -12.23 2.57
C PHE A 76 2.02 -12.67 3.66
N TYR A 77 2.13 -12.05 4.83
CA TYR A 77 1.40 -12.42 6.02
C TYR A 77 0.78 -11.17 6.65
N GLN A 78 -0.45 -11.31 7.11
CA GLN A 78 -1.15 -10.29 7.89
C GLN A 78 -1.75 -10.96 9.12
N GLY A 79 -1.65 -10.32 10.27
CA GLY A 79 -2.16 -10.89 11.52
C GLY A 79 -1.98 -9.96 12.71
N HIS A 80 -1.91 -10.57 13.89
CA HIS A 80 -1.74 -9.91 15.18
C HIS A 80 -0.58 -10.60 15.90
N ALA A 81 0.17 -9.88 16.73
CA ALA A 81 1.16 -10.49 17.60
C ALA A 81 0.44 -11.38 18.64
N ALA A 82 0.96 -12.60 18.85
CA ALA A 82 0.30 -13.70 19.57
C ALA A 82 -0.19 -13.36 20.99
N GLU A 83 0.33 -12.29 21.61
CA GLU A 83 0.00 -11.87 22.97
C GLU A 83 -0.46 -10.40 23.06
N ILE A 84 -0.66 -9.74 21.92
CA ILE A 84 -1.10 -8.34 21.86
C ILE A 84 -2.33 -8.27 20.93
N PRO A 85 -3.55 -8.49 21.47
CA PRO A 85 -4.76 -8.67 20.65
C PRO A 85 -5.12 -7.46 19.76
N ARG A 86 -4.67 -6.26 20.14
CA ARG A 86 -4.89 -5.01 19.39
C ARG A 86 -3.71 -4.61 18.50
N SER A 87 -2.70 -5.46 18.39
CA SER A 87 -1.58 -5.24 17.48
C SER A 87 -1.95 -5.66 16.07
N VAL A 88 -1.36 -4.99 15.09
CA VAL A 88 -1.53 -5.34 13.68
C VAL A 88 -0.15 -5.55 13.07
N VAL A 89 0.02 -6.68 12.38
CA VAL A 89 1.28 -7.10 11.79
C VAL A 89 1.07 -7.35 10.31
N THR A 90 1.92 -6.75 9.49
CA THR A 90 1.99 -7.00 8.05
C THR A 90 3.43 -7.28 7.69
N LEU A 91 3.73 -8.50 7.22
CA LEU A 91 5.08 -8.97 6.96
C LEU A 91 5.20 -9.59 5.57
N SER A 92 6.34 -9.37 4.94
CA SER A 92 6.81 -10.05 3.75
C SER A 92 8.10 -10.79 4.09
N THR A 93 8.20 -12.04 3.63
CA THR A 93 9.42 -12.86 3.69
C THR A 93 9.99 -13.16 2.30
N CYS A 94 9.47 -12.48 1.26
CA CYS A 94 9.77 -12.81 -0.13
C CYS A 94 11.21 -12.48 -0.55
N SER A 95 11.85 -11.52 0.13
CA SER A 95 13.25 -11.14 -0.09
C SER A 95 13.81 -10.57 1.22
N GLY A 96 13.96 -11.45 2.22
CA GLY A 96 14.20 -11.06 3.60
C GLY A 96 12.92 -10.61 4.33
N LEU A 97 13.03 -10.34 5.62
CA LEU A 97 11.91 -9.90 6.45
C LEU A 97 11.70 -8.40 6.28
N ARG A 98 10.54 -8.00 5.74
CA ARG A 98 10.13 -6.60 5.62
C ARG A 98 8.70 -6.44 6.10
N GLY A 99 8.39 -5.36 6.82
CA GLY A 99 7.00 -5.06 7.15
C GLY A 99 6.83 -4.12 8.33
N LEU A 100 5.59 -4.06 8.83
CA LEU A 100 5.16 -3.13 9.86
C LEU A 100 4.50 -3.88 11.01
N LEU A 101 4.85 -3.51 12.24
CA LEU A 101 4.17 -3.88 13.48
C LEU A 101 3.57 -2.62 14.10
N GLN A 102 2.25 -2.56 14.17
CA GLN A 102 1.51 -1.50 14.84
C GLN A 102 1.03 -2.00 16.20
N LEU A 103 1.41 -1.29 17.26
CA LEU A 103 0.89 -1.46 18.63
C LEU A 103 -0.03 -0.27 18.95
N GLU A 104 -0.67 -0.26 20.13
CA GLU A 104 -1.61 0.82 20.50
C GLU A 104 -0.97 2.21 20.42
N ASN A 105 0.27 2.37 20.89
CA ASN A 105 0.92 3.69 21.02
C ASN A 105 2.18 3.87 20.16
N SER A 106 2.60 2.85 19.41
CA SER A 106 3.88 2.87 18.70
C SER A 106 3.83 1.95 17.49
N SER A 107 4.46 2.38 16.40
CA SER A 107 4.60 1.60 15.18
C SER A 107 6.07 1.33 14.91
N TYR A 108 6.39 0.14 14.42
CA TYR A 108 7.75 -0.27 14.12
C TYR A 108 7.85 -0.85 12.72
N GLY A 109 8.89 -0.44 12.00
CA GLY A 109 9.28 -0.98 10.71
C GLY A 109 10.40 -2.00 10.88
N ILE A 110 10.36 -3.03 10.04
CA ILE A 110 11.50 -3.92 9.82
C ILE A 110 11.81 -3.97 8.34
N GLU A 111 13.07 -3.87 7.98
CA GLU A 111 13.50 -4.08 6.60
C GLU A 111 14.92 -4.64 6.49
N PRO A 112 15.26 -5.31 5.38
CA PRO A 112 16.62 -5.77 5.13
C PRO A 112 17.58 -4.58 4.96
N LEU A 113 18.78 -4.69 5.53
CA LEU A 113 19.86 -3.73 5.26
C LEU A 113 20.39 -3.98 3.84
N GLU A 114 20.19 -3.02 2.94
CA GLU A 114 20.69 -3.15 1.56
C GLU A 114 22.21 -3.38 1.59
N SER A 115 22.69 -4.36 0.82
CA SER A 115 24.11 -4.79 0.69
C SER A 115 24.76 -5.53 1.88
N SER A 116 24.01 -5.96 2.90
CA SER A 116 24.56 -6.84 3.96
C SER A 116 24.78 -8.28 3.45
N ALA A 117 25.98 -8.82 3.66
CA ALA A 117 26.33 -10.21 3.35
C ALA A 117 25.76 -11.22 4.37
N THR A 118 25.28 -10.74 5.53
CA THR A 118 24.84 -11.55 6.68
C THR A 118 23.32 -11.52 6.89
N TYR A 119 22.54 -11.00 5.93
CA TYR A 119 21.08 -10.86 6.02
C TYR A 119 20.60 -10.08 7.25
N GLU A 120 21.28 -8.97 7.56
CA GLU A 120 20.89 -8.11 8.66
C GLU A 120 19.60 -7.35 8.35
N HIS A 121 18.78 -7.12 9.38
CA HIS A 121 17.56 -6.32 9.29
C HIS A 121 17.70 -5.08 10.18
N MET A 122 17.26 -3.94 9.65
CA MET A 122 17.06 -2.75 10.46
C MET A 122 15.66 -2.81 11.06
N PHE A 123 15.60 -2.64 12.38
CA PHE A 123 14.35 -2.49 13.12
C PHE A 123 14.30 -1.07 13.69
N TYR A 124 13.26 -0.32 13.36
CA TYR A 124 13.16 1.09 13.74
C TYR A 124 11.74 1.46 14.17
N GLU A 125 11.65 2.43 15.07
CA GLU A 125 10.37 3.05 15.42
C GLU A 125 9.96 4.00 14.29
N VAL A 126 8.77 3.79 13.74
CA VAL A 126 8.17 4.69 12.75
C VAL A 126 7.64 5.89 13.51
N LYS A 127 8.42 6.97 13.52
CA LYS A 127 7.99 8.27 14.03
C LYS A 127 7.29 9.01 12.90
N ASN A 128 6.14 9.64 13.18
CA ASN A 128 5.57 10.66 12.30
C ASN A 128 6.52 11.86 12.28
N ASN A 129 7.54 11.80 11.43
CA ASN A 129 8.30 12.99 11.09
C ASN A 129 7.39 13.83 10.22
N LYS A 130 7.08 15.07 10.64
CA LYS A 130 6.27 15.99 9.82
C LYS A 130 6.96 16.21 8.48
N ILE A 131 6.51 15.53 7.43
CA ILE A 131 6.89 15.87 6.06
C ILE A 131 5.75 16.72 5.50
N ASP A 132 6.02 18.01 5.34
CA ASP A 132 5.03 19.02 4.94
C ASP A 132 4.78 18.93 3.42
N TYR A 133 4.01 17.94 2.98
CA TYR A 133 3.41 17.91 1.66
C TYR A 133 1.97 18.37 1.76
N SER A 134 1.54 19.26 0.86
CA SER A 134 0.14 19.68 0.89
C SER A 134 -0.77 18.50 0.52
N PRO A 135 -1.88 18.30 1.24
CA PRO A 135 -2.93 17.39 0.80
C PRO A 135 -3.39 17.75 -0.62
N LEU A 136 -4.00 16.77 -1.28
CA LEU A 136 -4.58 16.86 -2.63
C LEU A 136 -5.16 18.25 -2.94
N LYS A 137 -4.82 18.85 -4.09
CA LYS A 137 -5.40 20.14 -4.52
C LYS A 137 -6.90 19.91 -4.78
N GLU A 138 -7.77 20.43 -3.93
CA GLU A 138 -9.22 20.30 -4.10
C GLU A 138 -9.68 21.08 -5.34
N HIS A 139 -9.59 20.47 -6.51
CA HIS A 139 -10.31 20.90 -7.69
C HIS A 139 -11.59 20.10 -7.77
N TYR A 140 -12.68 20.62 -7.18
CA TYR A 140 -14.01 20.18 -7.55
C TYR A 140 -14.18 20.52 -9.04
N PRO A 141 -14.27 19.53 -9.94
CA PRO A 141 -14.91 19.82 -11.21
C PRO A 141 -16.33 20.19 -10.81
N LYS A 142 -16.76 21.43 -11.09
CA LYS A 142 -18.18 21.73 -11.19
C LYS A 142 -18.73 20.89 -12.35
N LEU A 143 -18.98 19.61 -12.09
CA LEU A 143 -19.82 18.79 -12.92
C LEU A 143 -21.23 19.33 -12.67
N ASP A 144 -21.68 20.23 -13.54
CA ASP A 144 -22.97 20.93 -13.47
C ASP A 144 -24.17 19.99 -13.76
N GLN A 145 -24.13 18.80 -13.17
CA GLN A 145 -25.22 17.85 -13.13
C GLN A 145 -25.39 17.43 -11.68
N SER A 146 -26.28 18.12 -10.98
CA SER A 146 -26.79 17.67 -9.69
C SER A 146 -27.52 16.34 -9.91
N TYR A 147 -26.81 15.21 -9.76
CA TYR A 147 -27.50 13.95 -9.50
C TYR A 147 -28.05 14.09 -8.08
N ARG A 148 -29.35 14.34 -7.95
CA ARG A 148 -30.04 14.14 -6.67
C ARG A 148 -30.03 12.63 -6.41
N ILE A 149 -29.00 12.14 -5.73
CA ILE A 149 -29.03 10.79 -5.18
C ILE A 149 -30.08 10.84 -4.06
N LEU A 150 -31.31 10.46 -4.41
CA LEU A 150 -32.31 10.07 -3.43
C LEU A 150 -31.79 8.80 -2.76
N VAL A 151 -30.97 8.95 -1.72
CA VAL A 151 -30.76 7.89 -0.75
C VAL A 151 -32.10 7.74 -0.04
N LYS A 152 -32.97 6.86 -0.55
CA LYS A 152 -34.02 6.31 0.30
C LYS A 152 -33.28 5.70 1.49
N PRO A 153 -33.59 6.08 2.74
CA PRO A 153 -33.07 5.38 3.89
C PRO A 153 -33.76 4.01 3.91
N GLU A 154 -33.29 3.09 3.07
CA GLU A 154 -33.58 1.68 3.25
C GLU A 154 -32.96 1.29 4.59
N LYS A 155 -33.79 0.67 5.42
CA LYS A 155 -33.53 0.37 6.82
C LYS A 155 -32.09 -0.14 7.00
N TYR A 156 -31.36 0.59 7.83
CA TYR A 156 -29.92 0.48 8.11
C TYR A 156 -29.59 -0.78 8.92
N SER A 157 -30.08 -1.97 8.54
CA SER A 157 -30.00 -3.15 9.41
C SER A 157 -29.10 -4.30 8.92
N ASP A 158 -28.67 -4.38 7.65
CA ASP A 158 -27.88 -5.56 7.21
C ASP A 158 -26.67 -5.28 6.27
N ILE A 159 -26.46 -4.04 5.80
CA ILE A 159 -25.39 -3.74 4.82
C ILE A 159 -24.00 -3.62 5.48
N ALA A 160 -23.94 -3.29 6.78
CA ALA A 160 -22.70 -3.02 7.52
C ALA A 160 -21.79 -4.25 7.73
N GLN A 161 -22.30 -5.46 7.52
CA GLN A 161 -21.56 -6.72 7.71
C GLN A 161 -21.07 -7.37 6.41
N SER A 162 -21.39 -6.79 5.24
CA SER A 162 -20.94 -7.35 3.97
C SER A 162 -19.46 -7.02 3.72
N LYS A 163 -18.61 -8.04 3.58
CA LYS A 163 -17.23 -7.88 3.12
C LYS A 163 -17.23 -7.31 1.71
N ARG A 164 -16.66 -6.12 1.52
CA ARG A 164 -16.60 -5.44 0.22
C ARG A 164 -15.26 -5.67 -0.44
N THR A 165 -15.25 -5.86 -1.75
CA THR A 165 -14.00 -6.02 -2.51
C THR A 165 -13.95 -5.00 -3.64
N MET A 166 -12.92 -4.16 -3.65
CA MET A 166 -12.62 -3.27 -4.77
C MET A 166 -11.50 -3.87 -5.61
N LYS A 167 -11.77 -4.11 -6.89
CA LYS A 167 -10.77 -4.59 -7.84
C LYS A 167 -9.96 -3.41 -8.36
N MET A 168 -8.64 -3.54 -8.32
CA MET A 168 -7.71 -2.50 -8.75
C MET A 168 -6.79 -2.97 -9.87
N ARG A 169 -6.54 -2.09 -10.84
CA ARG A 169 -5.49 -2.23 -11.85
C ARG A 169 -4.44 -1.17 -11.60
N LEU A 170 -3.19 -1.60 -11.49
CA LEU A 170 -2.09 -0.71 -11.17
C LEU A 170 -1.18 -0.51 -12.36
N PHE A 171 -0.76 0.73 -12.54
CA PHE A 171 0.21 1.15 -13.54
C PHE A 171 1.38 1.81 -12.82
N VAL A 172 2.61 1.45 -13.16
CA VAL A 172 3.82 2.05 -12.61
C VAL A 172 4.57 2.71 -13.75
N ASP A 173 4.85 4.01 -13.61
CA ASP A 173 5.58 4.74 -14.63
C ASP A 173 7.07 4.36 -14.67
N LYS A 174 7.73 4.76 -15.75
CA LYS A 174 9.14 4.46 -16.00
C LYS A 174 10.04 5.00 -14.90
N ALA A 175 9.79 6.22 -14.43
CA ALA A 175 10.63 6.84 -13.41
C ALA A 175 10.53 6.12 -12.07
N LEU A 176 9.31 5.74 -11.64
CA LEU A 176 9.11 4.96 -10.42
C LEU A 176 9.67 3.55 -10.55
N TYR A 177 9.53 2.92 -11.72
CA TYR A 177 10.15 1.63 -11.99
C TYR A 177 11.68 1.68 -11.83
N ASP A 178 12.32 2.74 -12.35
CA ASP A 178 13.76 2.93 -12.22
C ASP A 178 14.17 3.19 -10.78
N TYR A 179 13.41 4.04 -10.07
CA TYR A 179 13.61 4.27 -8.64
C TYR A 179 13.47 2.98 -7.82
N MET A 180 12.58 2.07 -8.22
CA MET A 180 12.39 0.78 -7.56
C MET A 180 13.50 -0.25 -7.85
N GLY A 181 14.47 0.07 -8.71
CA GLY A 181 15.65 -0.75 -9.00
C GLY A 181 15.69 -1.31 -10.43
N SER A 182 14.78 -0.91 -11.32
CA SER A 182 14.71 -1.36 -12.72
C SER A 182 14.65 -2.88 -12.91
N GLU A 183 14.19 -3.61 -11.90
CA GLU A 183 13.91 -5.04 -11.95
C GLU A 183 12.43 -5.30 -11.66
N ILE A 184 11.75 -5.95 -12.60
CA ILE A 184 10.30 -6.19 -12.54
C ILE A 184 9.89 -7.03 -11.33
N GLY A 185 10.70 -8.00 -10.95
CA GLY A 185 10.47 -8.81 -9.75
C GLY A 185 10.53 -7.93 -8.48
N VAL A 186 11.60 -7.16 -8.32
CA VAL A 186 11.78 -6.26 -7.17
C VAL A 186 10.65 -5.22 -7.10
N ALA A 187 10.30 -4.59 -8.22
CA ALA A 187 9.20 -3.64 -8.29
C ALA A 187 7.86 -4.28 -7.90
N THR A 188 7.56 -5.48 -8.42
CA THR A 188 6.35 -6.24 -8.07
C THR A 188 6.30 -6.55 -6.57
N GLN A 189 7.41 -6.99 -5.98
CA GLN A 189 7.52 -7.26 -4.54
C GLN A 189 7.18 -6.02 -3.70
N LYS A 190 7.76 -4.86 -4.05
CA LYS A 190 7.51 -3.57 -3.38
C LYS A 190 6.03 -3.16 -3.50
N ILE A 191 5.42 -3.31 -4.67
CA ILE A 191 4.01 -3.03 -4.89
C ILE A 191 3.10 -3.95 -4.07
N VAL A 192 3.38 -5.26 -4.04
CA VAL A 192 2.55 -6.20 -3.27
C VAL A 192 2.65 -5.90 -1.78
N LEU A 193 3.82 -5.51 -1.27
CA LEU A 193 3.98 -5.05 0.10
C LEU A 193 3.12 -3.81 0.40
N ILE A 194 3.18 -2.78 -0.45
CA ILE A 194 2.35 -1.58 -0.33
C ILE A 194 0.87 -1.96 -0.23
N PHE A 195 0.40 -2.87 -1.09
CA PHE A 195 -1.00 -3.30 -1.07
C PHE A 195 -1.36 -4.18 0.14
N GLY A 196 -0.40 -4.91 0.72
CA GLY A 196 -0.58 -5.57 2.01
C GLY A 196 -0.85 -4.55 3.13
N LEU A 197 -0.08 -3.47 3.17
CA LEU A 197 -0.27 -2.37 4.13
C LEU A 197 -1.61 -1.65 3.90
N ILE A 198 -1.97 -1.37 2.65
CA ILE A 198 -3.28 -0.78 2.31
C ILE A 198 -4.41 -1.70 2.79
N ASN A 199 -4.37 -3.00 2.50
CA ASN A 199 -5.43 -3.93 2.93
C ASN A 199 -5.54 -4.03 4.45
N THR A 200 -4.42 -3.82 5.15
CA THR A 200 -4.41 -3.73 6.60
C THR A 200 -5.22 -2.53 7.09
N MET A 201 -5.04 -1.36 6.47
CA MET A 201 -5.83 -0.15 6.75
C MET A 201 -7.33 -0.34 6.42
N PHE A 202 -7.64 -0.87 5.24
CA PHE A 202 -9.02 -1.07 4.77
C PHE A 202 -9.77 -2.22 5.48
N SER A 203 -9.04 -3.11 6.16
CA SER A 203 -9.64 -4.18 6.97
C SER A 203 -10.53 -3.61 8.09
N GLN A 204 -10.21 -2.43 8.61
CA GLN A 204 -10.98 -1.76 9.68
C GLN A 204 -12.40 -1.36 9.22
N ILE A 205 -12.63 -1.25 7.92
CA ILE A 205 -13.93 -0.95 7.31
C ILE A 205 -14.50 -2.13 6.50
N ASN A 206 -14.10 -3.36 6.83
CA ASN A 206 -14.53 -4.60 6.18
C ASN A 206 -14.37 -4.60 4.65
N MET A 207 -13.31 -3.95 4.17
CA MET A 207 -13.03 -3.80 2.75
C MET A 207 -11.69 -4.42 2.35
N THR A 208 -11.67 -5.11 1.21
CA THR A 208 -10.48 -5.70 0.62
C THR A 208 -10.16 -4.98 -0.70
N ILE A 209 -8.94 -4.48 -0.81
CA ILE A 209 -8.41 -3.86 -2.01
C ILE A 209 -7.67 -4.94 -2.81
N MET A 210 -8.34 -5.49 -3.82
CA MET A 210 -7.82 -6.63 -4.58
C MET A 210 -7.08 -6.19 -5.84
N LEU A 211 -5.79 -6.49 -5.94
CA LEU A 211 -5.00 -6.29 -7.15
C LEU A 211 -5.41 -7.30 -8.23
N SER A 212 -5.90 -6.78 -9.35
CA SER A 212 -6.32 -7.57 -10.52
C SER A 212 -5.22 -7.72 -11.56
N SER A 213 -4.37 -6.70 -11.72
CA SER A 213 -3.18 -6.72 -12.58
C SER A 213 -2.23 -5.59 -12.20
N LEU A 214 -0.95 -5.78 -12.52
CA LEU A 214 0.10 -4.77 -12.44
C LEU A 214 0.72 -4.60 -13.83
N GLU A 215 0.75 -3.39 -14.36
CA GLU A 215 1.45 -3.05 -15.61
C GLU A 215 2.56 -2.05 -15.31
N VAL A 216 3.78 -2.39 -15.69
CA VAL A 216 4.97 -1.57 -15.46
C VAL A 216 5.47 -1.05 -16.79
N TRP A 217 5.55 0.28 -16.92
CA TRP A 217 6.05 0.95 -18.12
C TRP A 217 7.58 0.95 -18.15
N SER A 218 8.17 -0.24 -18.24
CA SER A 218 9.62 -0.47 -18.14
C SER A 218 10.44 0.01 -19.33
N ASP A 219 9.81 0.30 -20.48
CA ASP A 219 10.45 0.90 -21.66
C ASP A 219 10.23 2.42 -21.69
N LYS A 220 8.97 2.86 -21.76
CA LYS A 220 8.53 4.25 -21.82
C LYS A 220 7.10 4.40 -21.34
N ASN A 221 6.77 5.58 -20.81
CA ASN A 221 5.42 5.91 -20.40
C ASN A 221 4.44 5.85 -21.58
N ARG A 222 3.24 5.30 -21.34
CA ARG A 222 2.18 5.15 -22.37
C ARG A 222 1.34 6.41 -22.56
N ILE A 223 1.44 7.33 -21.61
CA ILE A 223 0.92 8.70 -21.68
C ILE A 223 2.02 9.67 -21.27
N SER A 224 1.91 10.95 -21.65
CA SER A 224 2.76 11.98 -21.05
C SER A 224 2.37 12.17 -19.59
N THR A 225 3.38 12.09 -18.72
CA THR A 225 3.31 12.28 -17.26
C THR A 225 3.74 13.69 -16.85
N ASP A 226 3.84 14.63 -17.81
CA ASP A 226 4.26 16.01 -17.56
C ASP A 226 3.13 16.85 -16.96
N GLY A 227 3.49 17.86 -16.18
CA GLY A 227 2.55 18.80 -15.54
C GLY A 227 2.07 18.36 -14.17
N ASP A 228 0.94 18.92 -13.76
CA ASP A 228 0.30 18.64 -12.48
C ASP A 228 -0.48 17.33 -12.51
N ALA A 229 -0.74 16.69 -11.36
CA ALA A 229 -1.35 15.37 -11.32
C ALA A 229 -2.80 15.39 -11.80
N ASP A 230 -3.51 16.52 -11.67
CA ASP A 230 -4.84 16.70 -12.26
C ASP A 230 -4.79 16.61 -13.79
N GLU A 231 -3.79 17.23 -14.42
CA GLU A 231 -3.61 17.15 -15.87
C GLU A 231 -3.26 15.72 -16.31
N VAL A 232 -2.38 15.05 -15.55
CA VAL A 232 -2.02 13.66 -15.81
C VAL A 232 -3.23 12.75 -15.60
N LEU A 233 -4.06 12.97 -14.57
CA LEU A 233 -5.30 12.23 -14.31
C LEU A 233 -6.28 12.35 -15.48
N GLN A 234 -6.47 13.55 -16.03
CA GLN A 234 -7.33 13.75 -17.19
C GLN A 234 -6.84 12.98 -18.43
N ARG A 235 -5.53 12.98 -18.69
CA ARG A 235 -4.93 12.18 -19.78
C ARG A 235 -5.06 10.69 -19.50
N PHE A 236 -4.85 10.27 -18.26
CA PHE A 236 -4.97 8.88 -17.84
C PHE A 236 -6.40 8.36 -17.97
N LEU A 237 -7.42 9.14 -17.62
CA LEU A 237 -8.83 8.79 -17.83
C LEU A 237 -9.18 8.63 -19.32
N LYS A 238 -8.70 9.56 -20.17
CA LYS A 238 -8.89 9.46 -21.64
C LYS A 238 -8.21 8.22 -22.20
N TRP A 239 -7.02 7.89 -21.71
CA TRP A 239 -6.31 6.67 -22.07
C TRP A 239 -7.03 5.42 -21.56
N LYS A 240 -7.53 5.44 -20.31
CA LYS A 240 -8.31 4.36 -19.69
C LYS A 240 -9.51 4.00 -20.55
N GLN A 241 -10.30 4.99 -20.97
CA GLN A 241 -11.48 4.78 -21.79
C GLN A 241 -11.18 4.15 -23.16
N LYS A 242 -10.01 4.44 -23.74
CA LYS A 242 -9.58 3.87 -25.04
C LYS A 242 -8.99 2.46 -24.90
N SER A 243 -8.26 2.20 -23.82
CA SER A 243 -7.47 0.98 -23.64
C SER A 243 -8.24 -0.15 -22.93
N PHE A 244 -9.32 0.13 -22.18
CA PHE A 244 -9.99 -0.85 -21.33
C PHE A 244 -11.43 -1.16 -21.72
N SER A 245 -11.61 -1.84 -22.86
CA SER A 245 -12.95 -2.29 -23.30
C SER A 245 -13.52 -3.48 -22.49
N GLN A 246 -12.67 -4.23 -21.75
CA GLN A 246 -13.07 -5.51 -21.16
C GLN A 246 -13.35 -5.50 -19.65
N ARG A 247 -12.90 -4.50 -18.88
CA ARG A 247 -13.17 -4.39 -17.42
C ARG A 247 -13.34 -2.93 -16.99
N PRO A 248 -14.46 -2.29 -17.34
CA PRO A 248 -14.67 -0.86 -17.09
C PRO A 248 -14.77 -0.51 -15.59
N ASN A 249 -15.18 -1.47 -14.75
CA ASN A 249 -15.47 -1.25 -13.33
C ASN A 249 -14.26 -1.39 -12.40
N ASP A 250 -13.10 -1.84 -12.90
CA ASP A 250 -11.89 -1.90 -12.08
C ASP A 250 -11.39 -0.47 -11.81
N MET A 251 -11.01 -0.19 -10.56
CA MET A 251 -10.37 1.06 -10.16
C MET A 251 -8.95 1.10 -10.71
N ALA A 252 -8.58 2.15 -11.44
CA ALA A 252 -7.26 2.22 -12.09
C ALA A 252 -6.35 3.22 -11.39
N TYR A 253 -5.16 2.83 -10.95
CA TYR A 253 -4.19 3.76 -10.38
C TYR A 253 -2.91 3.82 -11.19
N LEU A 254 -2.42 5.03 -11.44
CA LEU A 254 -1.10 5.26 -11.99
C LEU A 254 -0.20 5.83 -10.88
N LEU A 255 0.86 5.09 -10.57
CA LEU A 255 1.89 5.48 -9.61
C LEU A 255 3.03 6.14 -10.37
N LEU A 256 3.37 7.37 -9.96
CA LEU A 256 4.39 8.18 -10.60
C LEU A 256 5.49 8.52 -9.58
N TYR A 257 6.73 8.58 -10.04
CA TYR A 257 7.81 9.18 -9.27
C TYR A 257 7.93 10.68 -9.55
N LYS A 258 8.07 11.50 -8.50
CA LYS A 258 8.38 12.93 -8.61
C LYS A 258 9.26 13.29 -7.43
N ASP A 259 10.45 13.87 -7.67
CA ASP A 259 11.42 14.09 -6.59
C ASP A 259 10.86 14.98 -5.47
N HIS A 260 10.28 16.12 -5.83
CA HIS A 260 9.73 17.12 -4.91
C HIS A 260 8.34 17.57 -5.40
N PRO A 261 7.28 16.78 -5.14
CA PRO A 261 5.93 17.17 -5.51
C PRO A 261 5.34 18.11 -4.46
N ASP A 262 4.56 19.10 -4.89
CA ASP A 262 3.85 20.00 -3.94
C ASP A 262 2.63 19.33 -3.28
N TYR A 263 2.15 18.22 -3.86
CA TYR A 263 0.98 17.47 -3.42
C TYR A 263 1.17 15.97 -3.69
N VAL A 264 0.39 15.12 -3.04
CA VAL A 264 0.64 13.66 -2.99
C VAL A 264 -0.06 12.84 -4.10
N GLY A 265 -0.99 13.45 -4.84
CA GLY A 265 -1.72 12.76 -5.92
C GLY A 265 -2.90 13.56 -6.47
N ALA A 266 -3.71 12.91 -7.31
CA ALA A 266 -4.95 13.45 -7.85
C ALA A 266 -6.02 12.37 -8.00
N THR A 267 -7.25 12.65 -7.61
CA THR A 267 -8.40 11.75 -7.84
C THR A 267 -9.74 12.47 -7.72
N TYR A 268 -10.83 11.81 -8.10
CA TYR A 268 -12.19 12.35 -8.02
C TYR A 268 -12.89 11.86 -6.75
N HIS A 269 -13.46 12.79 -5.98
CA HIS A 269 -14.13 12.49 -4.72
C HIS A 269 -15.44 11.71 -4.93
N GLY A 270 -15.60 10.59 -4.23
CA GLY A 270 -16.84 9.82 -4.20
C GLY A 270 -17.19 9.09 -5.52
N THR A 271 -16.23 8.93 -6.43
CA THR A 271 -16.48 8.34 -7.76
C THR A 271 -15.95 6.93 -7.95
N ALA A 272 -15.58 6.23 -6.87
CA ALA A 272 -15.08 4.85 -6.92
C ALA A 272 -15.97 3.88 -7.74
N CYS A 273 -17.28 4.12 -7.75
CA CYS A 273 -18.26 3.27 -8.45
C CYS A 273 -18.67 3.80 -9.84
N ASP A 274 -18.18 4.97 -10.28
CA ASP A 274 -18.40 5.45 -11.65
C ASP A 274 -17.24 4.97 -12.54
N PRO A 275 -17.47 4.05 -13.49
CA PRO A 275 -16.42 3.50 -14.35
C PRO A 275 -15.59 4.56 -15.09
N ARG A 276 -16.20 5.72 -15.38
CA ARG A 276 -15.58 6.85 -16.10
C ARG A 276 -14.56 7.60 -15.25
N PHE A 277 -14.71 7.59 -13.93
CA PHE A 277 -13.92 8.36 -12.98
C PHE A 277 -13.23 7.50 -11.92
N ALA A 278 -13.44 6.18 -11.93
CA ALA A 278 -12.75 5.21 -11.07
C ALA A 278 -11.24 5.12 -11.44
N ALA A 279 -10.50 6.19 -11.18
CA ALA A 279 -9.06 6.26 -11.34
C ALA A 279 -8.39 7.27 -10.40
N GLY A 280 -7.10 7.07 -10.13
CA GLY A 280 -6.28 8.00 -9.35
C GLY A 280 -4.82 8.04 -9.82
N ILE A 281 -4.16 9.15 -9.51
CA ILE A 281 -2.72 9.34 -9.64
C ILE A 281 -2.14 9.42 -8.24
N ALA A 282 -1.14 8.62 -7.91
CA ALA A 282 -0.39 8.75 -6.68
C ALA A 282 1.07 9.10 -7.01
N LEU A 283 1.57 10.16 -6.39
CA LEU A 283 2.95 10.61 -6.56
C LEU A 283 3.79 10.04 -5.42
N HIS A 284 4.91 9.42 -5.75
CA HIS A 284 5.92 8.96 -4.81
C HIS A 284 7.05 9.99 -4.73
N PRO A 285 7.09 10.83 -3.67
CA PRO A 285 8.23 11.68 -3.36
C PRO A 285 9.50 10.88 -3.09
N LYS A 286 10.66 11.48 -3.35
CA LYS A 286 11.95 10.84 -3.00
C LYS A 286 12.13 10.66 -1.49
N ALA A 287 11.57 11.57 -0.70
CA ALA A 287 11.83 11.65 0.75
C ALA A 287 11.00 10.66 1.60
N ILE A 288 10.10 9.89 1.00
CA ILE A 288 9.18 9.02 1.75
C ILE A 288 9.48 7.53 1.56
N THR A 289 9.16 6.72 2.56
CA THR A 289 9.29 5.26 2.50
C THR A 289 8.09 4.61 1.79
N LEU A 290 8.17 3.30 1.52
CA LEU A 290 7.06 2.54 0.92
C LEU A 290 5.84 2.49 1.85
N GLU A 291 6.07 2.48 3.16
CA GLU A 291 5.04 2.50 4.20
C GLU A 291 4.28 3.83 4.16
N ALA A 292 4.99 4.96 4.14
CA ALA A 292 4.37 6.27 4.00
C ALA A 292 3.63 6.40 2.66
N PHE A 293 4.19 5.86 1.58
CA PHE A 293 3.51 5.84 0.28
C PHE A 293 2.23 4.98 0.29
N SER A 294 2.17 3.92 1.12
CA SER A 294 0.94 3.16 1.31
C SER A 294 -0.18 3.99 1.95
N VAL A 295 0.18 4.90 2.87
CA VAL A 295 -0.76 5.87 3.47
C VAL A 295 -1.28 6.85 2.42
N VAL A 296 -0.41 7.38 1.54
CA VAL A 296 -0.82 8.23 0.40
C VAL A 296 -1.90 7.55 -0.43
N ILE A 297 -1.64 6.32 -0.88
CA ILE A 297 -2.59 5.59 -1.73
C ILE A 297 -3.89 5.30 -0.96
N ALA A 298 -3.80 4.97 0.32
CA ALA A 298 -4.98 4.73 1.16
C ALA A 298 -5.85 5.98 1.31
N GLN A 299 -5.25 7.16 1.51
CA GLN A 299 -5.96 8.44 1.54
C GLN A 299 -6.66 8.74 0.22
N LEU A 300 -5.95 8.57 -0.91
CA LEU A 300 -6.53 8.77 -2.24
C LEU A 300 -7.70 7.80 -2.49
N LEU A 301 -7.59 6.55 -2.05
CA LEU A 301 -8.67 5.57 -2.13
C LEU A 301 -9.85 5.95 -1.22
N GLY A 302 -9.58 6.46 -0.02
CA GLY A 302 -10.58 7.03 0.87
C GLY A 302 -11.38 8.15 0.21
N ILE A 303 -10.69 9.08 -0.46
CA ILE A 303 -11.32 10.17 -1.21
C ILE A 303 -12.20 9.64 -2.35
N ASN A 304 -11.74 8.63 -3.10
CA ASN A 304 -12.58 7.98 -4.12
C ASN A 304 -13.85 7.35 -3.54
N LEU A 305 -13.79 6.86 -2.30
CA LEU A 305 -14.92 6.29 -1.59
C LEU A 305 -15.82 7.35 -0.93
N GLY A 306 -15.43 8.62 -1.00
CA GLY A 306 -16.21 9.75 -0.48
C GLY A 306 -15.81 10.20 0.93
N LEU A 307 -14.64 9.79 1.42
CA LEU A 307 -14.04 10.38 2.63
C LEU A 307 -13.39 11.72 2.30
N THR A 308 -13.32 12.60 3.27
CA THR A 308 -12.53 13.83 3.21
C THR A 308 -11.32 13.72 4.14
N TYR A 309 -10.37 14.65 4.01
CA TYR A 309 -9.34 14.77 5.03
C TYR A 309 -9.94 15.09 6.39
N ASP A 310 -9.32 14.56 7.44
CA ASP A 310 -9.69 14.79 8.82
C ASP A 310 -9.36 16.24 9.22
N ASP A 311 -10.24 16.83 10.04
CA ASP A 311 -9.91 18.05 10.75
C ASP A 311 -8.88 17.72 11.84
N ILE A 312 -7.67 18.25 11.71
CA ILE A 312 -6.52 17.99 12.58
C ILE A 312 -6.83 18.32 14.05
N TYR A 313 -7.77 19.23 14.32
CA TYR A 313 -8.13 19.64 15.68
C TYR A 313 -9.30 18.86 16.28
N ASN A 314 -10.17 18.29 15.43
CA ASN A 314 -11.47 17.77 15.85
C ASN A 314 -11.66 16.28 15.60
N CYS A 315 -10.77 15.63 14.84
CA CYS A 315 -10.81 14.19 14.59
C CYS A 315 -9.86 13.45 15.54
N TYR A 316 -10.35 12.37 16.16
CA TYR A 316 -9.58 11.53 17.07
C TYR A 316 -9.66 10.07 16.64
N CYS A 317 -8.51 9.41 16.63
CA CYS A 317 -8.38 7.97 16.44
C CYS A 317 -7.46 7.38 17.51
N PRO A 318 -7.58 6.09 17.84
CA PRO A 318 -6.81 5.47 18.92
C PRO A 318 -5.29 5.39 18.67
N GLY A 319 -4.84 5.52 17.42
CA GLY A 319 -3.44 5.44 17.04
C GLY A 319 -2.71 6.79 17.09
N SER A 320 -1.44 6.80 16.66
CA SER A 320 -0.61 8.01 16.62
C SER A 320 -1.12 9.08 15.65
N SER A 321 -1.74 8.67 14.55
CA SER A 321 -2.39 9.55 13.58
C SER A 321 -3.48 8.81 12.82
N CYS A 322 -4.48 9.55 12.36
CA CYS A 322 -5.58 9.01 11.58
C CYS A 322 -5.16 8.92 10.11
N ILE A 323 -5.58 7.87 9.39
CA ILE A 323 -5.16 7.68 7.99
C ILE A 323 -5.53 8.89 7.14
N MET A 324 -6.71 9.48 7.36
CA MET A 324 -7.17 10.66 6.63
C MET A 324 -6.64 11.97 7.21
N ASN A 325 -5.71 11.96 8.17
CA ASN A 325 -5.00 13.18 8.58
C ASN A 325 -4.05 13.63 7.45
N PRO A 326 -4.10 14.89 7.00
CA PRO A 326 -3.20 15.38 5.96
C PRO A 326 -1.70 15.28 6.34
N GLU A 327 -1.37 15.28 7.63
CA GLU A 327 0.00 15.11 8.18
C GLU A 327 0.32 13.64 8.57
N ALA A 328 -0.41 12.64 8.02
CA ALA A 328 -0.23 11.23 8.40
C ALA A 328 1.06 10.56 7.87
N MET A 329 1.83 11.25 7.03
CA MET A 329 3.02 10.75 6.34
C MET A 329 4.31 11.15 7.04
#